data_AF-A0A386ZB24-F1
#
_entry.id   AF-A0A386ZB24-F1
#
_cell.length_a   1.000
_cell.length_b   1.000
_cell.length_c   1.000
_cell.angle_alpha   90.00
_cell.angle_beta   90.00
_cell.angle_gamma   90.00
#
_symmetry.space_group_name_H-M   'P 1'
#
loop_
_entity.id
_entity.type
_entity.pdbx_description
1 polymer ?
#
loop_
_entity_poly.entity_id
_entity_poly.type
_entity_poly.pdbx_seq_one_letter_code
_entity_poly.pdbx_strand_id
1 'polypeptide(L)'
;MMLTATHELLTQIQHAQIFNPTPETPPVADKLLRLVRYFTWFILLSGVLAIIYAGGKFAWEKWNGGALTAPKQVAGALIGGVVATSAGTIMNAVIGS
;
A
#
# COMPACT_ATOMS: atom_id res chain seq x y z
N MET A 1 -31.87 38.47 11.96
CA MET A 1 -30.52 38.76 11.41
C MET A 1 -29.54 37.64 11.71
N MET A 2 -29.43 37.14 12.95
CA MET A 2 -28.59 35.96 13.24
C MET A 2 -29.10 34.67 12.57
N LEU A 3 -30.42 34.44 12.54
CA LEU A 3 -31.01 33.22 11.98
C LEU A 3 -30.79 33.07 10.45
N THR A 4 -30.82 34.20 9.73
CA THR A 4 -30.54 34.27 8.30
C THR A 4 -29.06 34.02 8.02
N ALA A 5 -28.16 34.57 8.83
CA ALA A 5 -26.72 34.30 8.72
C ALA A 5 -26.38 32.83 8.99
N THR A 6 -27.03 32.18 9.96
CA THR A 6 -26.85 30.74 10.20
C THR A 6 -27.37 29.87 9.06
N HIS A 7 -28.46 30.29 8.40
CA HIS A 7 -29.00 29.57 7.25
C HIS A 7 -28.05 29.64 6.05
N GLU A 8 -27.46 30.80 5.78
CA GLU A 8 -26.46 30.95 4.71
C GLU A 8 -25.15 30.21 5.01
N LEU A 9 -24.74 30.18 6.28
CA LEU A 9 -23.59 29.38 6.71
C LEU A 9 -23.85 27.88 6.47
N LEU A 10 -25.05 27.39 6.82
CA LEU A 10 -25.42 25.99 6.64
C LEU A 10 -25.48 25.61 5.16
N THR A 11 -26.04 26.47 4.30
CA THR A 11 -26.07 26.24 2.85
C THR A 11 -24.67 26.32 2.24
N GLN A 12 -23.79 27.20 2.73
CA GLN A 12 -22.40 27.28 2.29
C GLN A 12 -21.60 26.02 2.65
N ILE A 13 -21.73 25.50 3.89
CA ILE A 13 -21.08 24.25 4.29
C ILE A 13 -21.61 23.09 3.44
N GLN A 14 -22.91 23.05 3.20
CA GLN A 14 -23.54 22.01 2.39
C GLN A 14 -23.06 22.05 0.92
N HIS A 15 -22.93 23.25 0.34
CA HIS A 15 -22.38 23.41 -1.01
C HIS A 15 -20.90 23.01 -1.08
N ALA A 16 -20.10 23.29 -0.05
CA ALA A 16 -18.69 22.88 0.02
C ALA A 16 -18.49 21.35 0.14
N GLN A 17 -19.53 20.60 0.52
CA GLN A 17 -19.48 19.13 0.58
C GLN A 17 -20.10 18.46 -0.66
N ILE A 18 -21.10 19.10 -1.28
CA ILE A 18 -21.79 18.57 -2.47
C ILE A 18 -21.00 18.89 -3.75
N PHE A 19 -20.30 20.02 -3.79
CA PHE A 19 -19.36 20.36 -4.88
C PHE A 19 -17.93 20.05 -4.45
N ASN A 20 -17.61 18.76 -4.21
CA ASN A 20 -16.25 18.34 -4.47
C ASN A 20 -16.19 18.10 -5.99
N PRO A 21 -15.60 19.01 -6.78
CA PRO A 21 -15.46 18.79 -8.22
C PRO A 21 -14.77 17.44 -8.41
N THR A 22 -15.23 16.69 -9.40
CA THR A 22 -14.51 15.53 -9.96
C THR A 22 -13.02 15.73 -9.78
N PRO A 23 -12.30 14.83 -9.07
CA PRO A 23 -10.88 15.02 -8.79
C PRO A 23 -10.15 15.26 -10.11
N GLU A 24 -9.84 16.52 -10.41
CA GLU A 24 -8.96 16.83 -11.52
C GLU A 24 -7.59 16.35 -11.04
N THR A 25 -7.03 15.38 -11.75
CA THR A 25 -5.84 14.65 -11.30
C THR A 25 -4.78 15.67 -10.90
N PRO A 26 -4.36 15.73 -9.62
CA PRO A 26 -3.52 16.82 -9.15
C PRO A 26 -2.29 16.93 -10.06
N PRO A 27 -1.88 18.12 -10.50
CA PRO A 27 -0.72 18.25 -11.36
C PRO A 27 0.47 17.53 -10.71
N VAL A 28 1.16 16.66 -11.46
CA VAL A 28 2.22 15.70 -11.03
C VAL A 28 1.74 14.31 -10.58
N ALA A 29 0.43 14.10 -10.35
CA ALA A 29 -0.12 12.80 -9.94
C ALA A 29 0.27 11.64 -10.88
N ASP A 30 0.26 11.85 -12.20
CA ASP A 30 0.67 10.80 -13.16
C ASP A 30 2.11 10.32 -12.97
N LYS A 31 3.03 11.24 -12.64
CA LYS A 31 4.45 10.90 -12.40
C LYS A 31 4.60 10.15 -11.08
N LEU A 32 3.87 10.58 -10.05
CA LEU A 32 3.85 9.94 -8.74
C LEU A 32 3.22 8.54 -8.81
N LEU A 33 2.11 8.38 -9.53
CA LEU A 33 1.46 7.09 -9.77
C LEU A 33 2.37 6.14 -10.56
N ARG A 34 3.08 6.62 -11.59
CA ARG A 34 4.10 5.82 -12.28
C ARG A 34 5.21 5.35 -11.34
N LEU A 35 5.69 6.22 -10.46
CA LEU A 35 6.73 5.88 -9.49
C LEU A 35 6.26 4.83 -8.48
N VAL A 36 5.07 5.02 -7.89
CA VAL A 36 4.46 4.04 -6.97
C VAL A 36 4.30 2.69 -7.65
N ARG A 37 3.90 2.67 -8.93
CA ARG A 37 3.78 1.43 -9.70
C ARG A 37 5.11 0.69 -9.87
N TYR A 38 6.21 1.41 -10.09
CA TYR A 38 7.55 0.80 -10.10
C TYR A 38 7.92 0.23 -8.72
N PHE A 39 7.58 0.92 -7.63
CA PHE A 39 7.80 0.40 -6.28
C PHE A 39 6.97 -0.85 -5.99
N THR A 40 5.72 -0.93 -6.44
CA THR A 40 4.90 -2.14 -6.31
C THR A 40 5.59 -3.33 -6.98
N TRP A 41 6.09 -3.16 -8.20
CA TRP A 41 6.85 -4.20 -8.90
C TRP A 41 8.12 -4.60 -8.15
N PHE A 42 8.85 -3.62 -7.61
CA PHE A 42 10.05 -3.88 -6.83
C PHE A 42 9.76 -4.68 -5.57
N ILE A 43 8.68 -4.36 -4.84
CA ILE A 43 8.26 -5.09 -3.63
C ILE A 43 7.87 -6.53 -3.96
N LEU A 44 7.12 -6.74 -5.04
CA LEU A 44 6.73 -8.09 -5.48
C LEU A 44 7.95 -8.93 -5.85
N LEU A 45 8.87 -8.37 -6.64
CA LEU A 45 10.09 -9.06 -7.05
C LEU A 45 11.00 -9.35 -5.84
N SER A 46 11.14 -8.38 -4.93
CA SER A 46 11.87 -8.58 -3.67
C SER A 46 11.26 -9.68 -2.80
N GLY A 47 9.93 -9.76 -2.71
CA GLY A 47 9.24 -10.78 -1.94
C GLY A 47 9.47 -12.19 -2.49
N VAL A 48 9.40 -12.35 -3.81
CA VAL A 48 9.68 -13.63 -4.49
C VAL A 48 11.13 -14.06 -4.23
N LEU A 49 12.10 -13.15 -4.39
CA LEU A 49 13.51 -13.43 -4.13
C LEU A 49 13.76 -13.82 -2.66
N ALA A 50 13.10 -13.14 -1.72
CA ALA A 50 13.25 -13.44 -0.29
C ALA A 50 12.77 -14.85 0.05
N ILE A 51 11.63 -15.29 -0.52
CA ILE A 51 11.11 -16.66 -0.31
C ILE A 51 12.03 -17.70 -0.96
N ILE A 52 12.49 -17.46 -2.19
CA ILE A 52 13.41 -18.37 -2.89
C ILE A 52 14.70 -18.55 -2.08
N TYR A 53 15.29 -17.44 -1.63
CA TYR A 53 16.52 -17.48 -0.84
C TYR A 53 16.31 -18.17 0.52
N ALA A 54 15.28 -17.77 1.27
CA ALA A 54 15.00 -18.36 2.58
C ALA A 54 14.66 -19.85 2.49
N GLY A 55 13.88 -20.24 1.47
CA GLY A 55 13.53 -21.64 1.21
C GLY A 55 14.73 -22.48 0.78
N GLY A 56 15.56 -21.98 -0.14
CA GLY A 56 16.80 -22.65 -0.56
C GLY A 56 17.78 -22.83 0.60
N LYS A 57 17.94 -21.81 1.42
CA LYS A 57 18.80 -21.86 2.61
C LYS A 57 18.24 -22.80 3.68
N PHE A 58 16.92 -22.85 3.87
CA PHE A 58 16.27 -23.81 4.77
C PHE A 58 16.55 -25.26 4.35
N ALA A 59 16.45 -25.57 3.05
CA ALA A 59 16.79 -26.88 2.51
C ALA A 59 18.29 -27.21 2.70
N TRP A 60 19.16 -26.22 2.52
CA TRP A 60 20.61 -26.37 2.71
C TRP A 60 21.00 -26.62 4.18
N GLU A 61 20.41 -25.87 5.12
CA GLU A 61 20.61 -26.06 6.57
C GLU A 61 20.09 -27.44 7.03
N LYS A 62 19.02 -27.96 6.41
CA LYS A 62 18.46 -29.29 6.71
C LYS A 62 19.39 -30.45 6.35
N TRP A 63 20.10 -30.37 5.22
CA TRP A 63 20.90 -31.50 4.70
C TRP A 63 22.40 -31.40 5.00
N ASN A 64 22.97 -30.20 5.14
CA ASN A 64 24.40 -30.05 5.39
C ASN A 64 24.76 -29.85 6.86
N GLY A 65 23.77 -29.65 7.74
CA GLY A 65 23.99 -29.43 9.17
C GLY A 65 24.58 -28.04 9.45
N GLY A 66 23.77 -27.14 10.02
CA GLY A 66 24.20 -25.79 10.38
C GLY A 66 23.22 -25.13 11.35
N ALA A 67 23.62 -23.98 11.93
CA ALA A 67 22.74 -23.24 12.83
C ALA A 67 21.44 -22.84 12.13
N LEU A 68 20.29 -23.27 12.68
CA LEU A 68 18.96 -23.00 12.15
C LEU A 68 18.63 -21.50 12.23
N THR A 69 19.03 -20.77 11.21
CA THR A 69 18.74 -19.34 11.06
C THR A 69 17.69 -19.10 9.98
N ALA A 70 17.46 -20.10 9.12
CA ALA A 70 16.43 -20.09 8.08
C ALA A 70 14.98 -19.93 8.59
N PRO A 71 14.53 -20.51 9.73
CA PRO A 71 13.14 -20.35 10.17
C PRO A 71 12.77 -18.89 10.44
N LYS A 72 13.70 -18.13 11.03
CA LYS A 72 13.54 -16.69 11.28
C LYS A 72 13.43 -15.90 9.98
N GLN A 73 14.20 -16.29 8.96
CA GLN A 73 14.18 -15.61 7.66
C GLN A 73 12.89 -15.90 6.89
N VAL A 74 12.37 -17.14 6.93
CA VAL A 74 11.07 -17.48 6.36
C VAL A 74 9.94 -16.71 7.06
N ALA A 75 9.95 -16.66 8.40
CA ALA A 75 8.97 -15.87 9.14
C ALA A 75 9.01 -14.38 8.77
N GLY A 76 10.19 -13.79 8.60
CA GLY A 76 10.35 -12.42 8.12
C GLY A 76 9.80 -12.20 6.71
N ALA A 77 10.02 -13.16 5.80
CA ALA A 77 9.47 -13.10 4.45
C ALA A 77 7.93 -13.17 4.44
N LEU A 78 7.32 -13.97 5.32
CA LEU A 78 5.87 -14.05 5.46
C LEU A 78 5.26 -12.73 5.96
N ILE A 79 5.89 -12.11 6.97
CA ILE A 79 5.45 -10.80 7.47
C ILE A 79 5.54 -9.74 6.36
N GLY A 80 6.62 -9.73 5.59
CA GLY A 80 6.76 -8.84 4.42
C GLY A 80 5.66 -9.06 3.36
N GLY A 81 5.26 -10.32 3.13
CA GLY A 81 4.15 -10.66 2.24
C GLY A 81 2.82 -10.09 2.71
N VAL A 82 2.49 -10.22 4.00
CA VAL A 82 1.26 -9.65 4.59
C VAL A 82 1.21 -8.13 4.42
N VAL A 83 2.33 -7.44 4.68
CA VAL A 83 2.43 -5.99 4.49
C VAL A 83 2.19 -5.61 3.02
N ALA A 84 2.83 -6.31 2.08
CA ALA A 84 2.65 -6.06 0.65
C ALA A 84 1.20 -6.26 0.19
N THR A 85 0.53 -7.32 0.63
CA THR A 85 -0.88 -7.57 0.30
C THR A 85 -1.79 -6.48 0.86
N SER A 86 -1.58 -6.08 2.12
CA SER A 86 -2.38 -5.02 2.76
C SER A 86 -2.22 -3.67 2.06
N ALA A 87 -1.00 -3.33 1.62
CA ALA A 87 -0.74 -2.13 0.85
C ALA A 87 -1.51 -2.13 -0.48
N GLY A 88 -1.57 -3.27 -1.18
CA GLY A 88 -2.36 -3.43 -2.41
C GLY A 88 -3.87 -3.23 -2.18
N THR A 89 -4.41 -3.77 -1.09
CA THR A 89 -5.84 -3.58 -0.74
C THR A 89 -6.16 -2.12 -0.44
N ILE A 90 -5.28 -1.41 0.28
CA ILE A 90 -5.45 0.01 0.60
C ILE A 90 -5.36 0.85 -0.66
N MET A 91 -4.39 0.59 -1.54
CA MET A 91 -4.26 1.30 -2.81
C MET A 91 -5.52 1.16 -3.67
N ASN A 92 -6.09 -0.05 -3.77
CA ASN A 92 -7.35 -0.26 -4.52
C ASN A 92 -8.55 0.45 -3.85
N ALA A 93 -8.61 0.46 -2.52
CA ALA A 93 -9.68 1.14 -1.79
C ALA A 93 -9.62 2.67 -1.93
N VAL A 94 -8.42 3.25 -2.04
CA VAL A 94 -8.20 4.70 -2.13
C VAL A 94 -8.32 5.22 -3.57
N ILE A 95 -7.85 4.46 -4.57
CA ILE A 95 -7.88 4.87 -5.97
C ILE A 95 -9.29 4.72 -6.58
N GLY A 96 -10.15 3.90 -5.96
CA GLY A 96 -11.50 3.62 -6.45
C GLY A 96 -11.47 2.66 -7.64
N SER A 97 -12.49 1.79 -7.71
CA SER A 97 -12.80 1.02 -8.92
C SER A 97 -13.23 1.94 -10.05
#